data_AF-A0A1S2QE00-F1
#
_entry.id   AF-A0A1S2QE00-F1
#
_cell.length_a   1.000
_cell.length_b   1.000
_cell.length_c   1.000
_cell.angle_alpha   90.00
_cell.angle_beta   90.00
_cell.angle_gamma   90.00
#
_symmetry.space_group_name_H-M   'P 1'
#
loop_
_entity.id
_entity.type
_entity.pdbx_description
1 polymer ?
#
loop_
_entity_poly.entity_id
_entity_poly.type
_entity_poly.pdbx_seq_one_letter_code
_entity_poly.pdbx_strand_id
1 'polypeptide(L)'
;MLWERGSSGIYDPLFRTVPGVFETWNAVRILRETRKALRPVREQYEKRGVAVIDDGTFLLAHLVFRQLLDEDANIAEPDPSGPDATTWYAKSSSRIPDLLARTVPVLLGVLDARHGTRTSLKQVCIDDTECAALVADILNVLAAGGETQDISSYLRKDERPRRPRRPNSVHVIVNQRALPEGAPLRLSLYVPAEQEALEAWLGGPHPVPRDLDRKHQQGPRLGVRPSALLPQRPCLPHVGAGWLGGAPGV
;
A
#
# COMPACT_ATOMS: atom_id res chain seq x y z
N MET A 1 7.30 -53.72 14.32
CA MET A 1 5.85 -53.40 14.36
C MET A 1 5.65 -51.92 14.00
N LEU A 2 4.64 -51.54 13.22
CA LEU A 2 4.36 -50.13 12.86
C LEU A 2 3.86 -49.30 14.07
N TRP A 3 3.40 -49.98 15.14
CA TRP A 3 2.68 -49.39 16.27
C TRP A 3 3.40 -49.55 17.62
N GLU A 4 4.67 -49.94 17.61
CA GLU A 4 5.48 -50.07 18.84
C GLU A 4 5.88 -48.67 19.36
N ARG A 5 5.67 -48.41 20.66
CA ARG A 5 6.19 -47.23 21.35
C ARG A 5 7.56 -47.57 21.95
N GLY A 6 8.55 -46.70 21.80
CA GLY A 6 9.94 -46.92 22.24
C GLY A 6 10.97 -46.55 21.17
N SER A 7 12.25 -46.56 21.53
CA SER A 7 13.35 -46.08 20.67
C SER A 7 13.53 -46.86 19.34
N SER A 8 12.89 -48.02 19.18
CA SER A 8 12.88 -48.81 17.94
C SER A 8 11.57 -48.69 17.13
N GLY A 9 10.58 -47.94 17.61
CA GLY A 9 9.27 -47.79 16.99
C GLY A 9 9.19 -46.62 16.00
N ILE A 10 8.54 -46.83 14.85
CA ILE A 10 8.29 -45.80 13.81
C ILE A 10 7.20 -44.82 14.25
N TYR A 11 6.43 -45.16 15.30
CA TYR A 11 5.34 -44.34 15.81
C TYR A 11 5.81 -42.98 16.32
N ASP A 12 6.88 -42.95 17.13
CA ASP A 12 7.38 -41.69 17.70
C ASP A 12 7.97 -40.75 16.64
N PRO A 13 8.71 -41.20 15.60
CA PRO A 13 9.08 -40.36 14.46
C PRO A 13 7.89 -39.85 13.63
N LEU A 14 6.87 -40.69 13.39
CA LEU A 14 5.69 -40.31 12.60
C LEU A 14 4.74 -39.37 13.33
N PHE A 15 4.70 -39.44 14.66
CA PHE A 15 3.85 -38.64 15.52
C PHE A 15 4.64 -37.70 16.45
N ARG A 16 5.92 -37.42 16.14
CA ARG A 16 6.77 -36.59 17.01
C ARG A 16 6.20 -35.18 17.10
N THR A 17 6.02 -34.76 18.35
CA THR A 17 5.68 -33.42 18.82
C THR A 17 4.56 -32.78 18.04
N VAL A 18 3.32 -33.25 18.30
CA VAL A 18 2.15 -32.41 18.04
C VAL A 18 2.41 -31.07 18.74
N PRO A 19 2.50 -29.96 18.00
CA PRO A 19 2.76 -28.66 18.61
C PRO A 19 1.70 -28.41 19.67
N GLY A 20 2.11 -27.78 20.77
CA GLY A 20 1.18 -27.48 21.86
C GLY A 20 -0.03 -26.71 21.33
N VAL A 21 -1.18 -26.82 21.98
CA VAL A 21 -2.38 -26.05 21.59
C VAL A 21 -2.07 -24.54 21.56
N PHE A 22 -1.31 -24.07 22.57
CA PHE A 22 -0.86 -22.68 22.66
C PHE A 22 0.13 -22.31 21.55
N GLU A 23 1.10 -23.17 21.26
CA GLU A 23 2.06 -22.95 20.17
C GLU A 23 1.34 -22.83 18.82
N THR A 24 0.43 -23.76 18.53
CA THR A 24 -0.38 -23.76 17.30
C THR A 24 -1.23 -22.50 17.21
N TRP A 25 -1.90 -22.13 18.30
CA TRP A 25 -2.73 -20.94 18.34
C TRP A 25 -1.91 -19.66 18.14
N ASN A 26 -0.76 -19.54 18.82
CA ASN A 26 0.14 -18.41 18.68
C ASN A 26 0.70 -18.31 17.26
N ALA A 27 1.10 -19.42 16.64
CA ALA A 27 1.53 -19.44 15.23
C ALA A 27 0.43 -18.92 14.28
N VAL A 28 -0.83 -19.33 14.48
CA VAL A 28 -1.97 -18.82 13.71
C VAL A 28 -2.18 -17.32 13.94
N ARG A 29 -2.05 -16.83 15.17
CA ARG A 29 -2.19 -15.40 15.47
C ARG A 29 -1.06 -14.59 14.82
N ILE A 30 0.18 -15.06 14.87
CA ILE A 30 1.32 -14.40 14.21
C ILE A 30 1.11 -14.35 12.70
N LEU A 31 0.64 -15.43 12.07
CA LEU A 31 0.30 -15.41 10.64
C LEU A 31 -0.75 -14.35 10.31
N ARG A 32 -1.81 -14.23 11.13
CA ARG A 32 -2.87 -13.23 10.93
C ARG A 32 -2.34 -11.81 11.08
N GLU A 33 -1.56 -11.54 12.12
CA GLU A 33 -0.97 -10.21 12.33
C GLU A 33 0.05 -9.87 11.25
N THR A 34 0.86 -10.83 10.80
CA THR A 34 1.77 -10.63 9.68
C THR A 34 1.01 -10.22 8.43
N ARG A 35 -0.08 -10.91 8.07
CA ARG A 35 -0.91 -10.55 6.91
C ARG A 35 -1.55 -9.17 7.06
N LYS A 36 -1.92 -8.77 8.28
CA LYS A 36 -2.47 -7.45 8.57
C LYS A 36 -1.40 -6.36 8.43
N ALA A 37 -0.22 -6.57 9.03
CA ALA A 37 0.92 -5.66 9.00
C ALA A 37 1.55 -5.55 7.60
N LEU A 38 1.41 -6.57 6.75
CA LEU A 38 1.93 -6.55 5.39
C LEU A 38 1.16 -5.58 4.47
N ARG A 39 -0.09 -5.24 4.79
CA ARG A 39 -0.90 -4.29 3.99
C ARG A 39 -0.25 -2.91 3.88
N PRO A 40 0.08 -2.20 4.97
CA PRO A 40 0.75 -0.90 4.88
C PRO A 40 2.16 -1.01 4.28
N VAL A 41 2.86 -2.13 4.49
CA VAL A 41 4.18 -2.35 3.86
C VAL A 41 4.04 -2.44 2.35
N ARG A 42 3.06 -3.20 1.84
CA ARG A 42 2.77 -3.35 0.41
C ARG A 42 2.54 -2.02 -0.29
N GLU A 43 1.89 -1.06 0.36
CA GLU A 43 1.58 0.25 -0.22
C GLU A 43 2.83 1.10 -0.53
N GLN A 44 3.96 0.77 0.09
CA GLN A 44 5.26 1.44 -0.11
C GLN A 44 6.01 0.91 -1.34
N TYR A 45 5.56 -0.19 -1.95
CA TYR A 45 6.24 -0.83 -3.07
C TYR A 45 5.42 -0.73 -4.36
N GLU A 46 6.10 -0.84 -5.49
CA GLU A 46 5.50 -0.90 -6.83
C GLU A 46 6.06 -2.05 -7.67
N LYS A 47 5.32 -2.39 -8.74
CA LYS A 47 5.71 -3.36 -9.76
C LYS A 47 6.11 -4.72 -9.14
N ARG A 48 7.36 -5.14 -9.33
CA ARG A 48 7.91 -6.41 -8.85
C ARG A 48 7.88 -6.51 -7.32
N GLY A 49 8.12 -5.41 -6.60
CA GLY A 49 8.07 -5.41 -5.14
C GLY A 49 6.70 -5.84 -4.62
N VAL A 50 5.63 -5.33 -5.24
CA VAL A 50 4.25 -5.73 -4.93
C VAL A 50 4.01 -7.21 -5.23
N ALA A 51 4.47 -7.68 -6.39
CA ALA A 51 4.29 -9.09 -6.78
C ALA A 51 5.01 -10.05 -5.80
N VAL A 52 6.23 -9.70 -5.36
CA VAL A 52 6.98 -10.48 -4.37
C VAL A 52 6.28 -10.49 -3.01
N ILE A 53 5.72 -9.36 -2.57
CA ILE A 53 4.97 -9.27 -1.31
C ILE A 53 3.67 -10.10 -1.38
N ASP A 54 2.92 -9.96 -2.48
CA ASP A 54 1.64 -10.66 -2.67
C ASP A 54 1.85 -12.18 -2.77
N ASP A 55 2.84 -12.62 -3.54
CA ASP A 55 3.14 -14.04 -3.73
C ASP A 55 3.90 -14.65 -2.54
N GLY A 56 4.68 -13.83 -1.84
CA GLY A 56 5.57 -14.24 -0.74
C GLY A 56 4.97 -14.13 0.64
N THR A 57 3.66 -13.90 0.78
CA THR A 57 3.03 -13.68 2.09
C THR A 57 3.34 -14.79 3.11
N PHE A 58 3.32 -16.06 2.69
CA PHE A 58 3.62 -17.19 3.60
C PHE A 58 5.12 -17.35 3.88
N LEU A 59 5.98 -17.05 2.89
CA LEU A 59 7.42 -17.04 3.07
C LEU A 59 7.84 -15.95 4.06
N LEU A 60 7.30 -14.74 3.90
CA LEU A 60 7.51 -13.62 4.81
C LEU A 60 7.00 -13.94 6.22
N ALA A 61 5.84 -14.58 6.35
CA ALA A 61 5.35 -15.06 7.64
C ALA A 61 6.29 -16.08 8.27
N HIS A 62 6.84 -17.02 7.48
CA HIS A 62 7.83 -17.97 7.96
C HIS A 62 9.11 -17.27 8.44
N LEU A 63 9.64 -16.31 7.68
CA LEU A 63 10.84 -15.55 8.05
C LEU A 63 10.64 -14.72 9.32
N VAL A 64 9.49 -14.07 9.49
CA VAL A 64 9.14 -13.35 10.72
C VAL A 64 9.05 -14.32 11.89
N PHE A 65 8.43 -15.49 11.68
CA PHE A 65 8.30 -16.51 12.70
C PHE A 65 9.67 -17.04 13.15
N ARG A 66 10.60 -17.29 12.21
CA ARG A 66 11.98 -17.70 12.51
C ARG A 66 12.71 -16.65 13.33
N GLN A 67 12.63 -15.37 12.94
CA GLN A 67 13.25 -14.27 13.70
C GLN A 67 12.70 -14.17 15.13
N LEU A 68 11.38 -14.29 15.31
CA LEU A 68 10.76 -14.26 16.63
C LEU A 68 11.20 -15.44 17.51
N LEU A 69 11.34 -16.63 16.94
CA LEU A 69 11.81 -17.82 17.67
C LEU A 69 13.28 -17.74 18.05
N ASP A 70 14.13 -17.17 17.18
CA ASP A 70 15.56 -16.98 17.46
C ASP A 70 15.76 -16.00 18.63
N GLU A 71 14.84 -15.04 18.81
CA GLU A 71 14.89 -14.07 19.90
C GLU A 71 14.18 -14.53 21.19
N ASP A 72 13.07 -15.26 21.05
CA ASP A 72 12.23 -15.70 22.17
C ASP A 72 11.53 -17.03 21.86
N ALA A 73 12.15 -18.13 22.31
CA ALA A 73 11.66 -19.49 22.08
C ALA A 73 10.38 -19.86 22.88
N ASN A 74 9.85 -18.98 23.71
CA ASN A 74 8.71 -19.26 24.61
C ASN A 74 7.33 -19.16 23.94
N ILE A 75 7.21 -19.62 22.70
CA ILE A 75 5.94 -19.58 21.95
C ILE A 75 4.82 -20.42 22.58
N ALA A 76 5.18 -21.46 23.34
CA ALA A 76 4.24 -22.36 24.00
C ALA A 76 3.77 -21.85 25.37
N GLU A 77 4.24 -20.69 25.82
CA GLU A 77 3.91 -20.15 27.14
C GLU A 77 2.40 -19.84 27.25
N PRO A 78 1.70 -20.41 28.25
CA PRO A 78 0.31 -20.06 28.52
C PRO A 78 0.22 -18.59 28.95
N ASP A 79 -0.79 -17.90 28.44
CA ASP A 79 -1.05 -16.52 28.80
C ASP A 79 -1.36 -16.42 30.31
N PRO A 80 -0.58 -15.67 31.12
CA PRO A 80 -0.90 -15.52 32.53
C PRO A 80 -2.23 -14.77 32.66
N SER A 81 -3.20 -15.33 33.38
CA SER A 81 -4.55 -14.76 33.53
C SER A 81 -4.64 -13.48 34.38
N GLY A 82 -3.54 -12.73 34.50
CA GLY A 82 -3.41 -11.56 35.37
C GLY A 82 -3.60 -10.22 34.63
N PRO A 83 -3.97 -9.15 35.35
CA PRO A 83 -4.22 -7.83 34.76
C PRO A 83 -2.96 -7.16 34.18
N ASP A 84 -1.76 -7.56 34.61
CA ASP A 84 -0.46 -7.02 34.16
C ASP A 84 0.36 -8.02 33.31
N ALA A 85 -0.27 -9.12 32.87
CA ALA A 85 0.39 -10.16 32.10
C ALA A 85 0.64 -9.72 30.66
N THR A 86 1.87 -9.28 30.35
CA THR A 86 2.27 -9.08 28.96
C THR A 86 2.51 -10.43 28.31
N THR A 87 1.48 -10.90 27.62
CA THR A 87 1.47 -12.17 26.87
C THR A 87 2.64 -12.19 25.86
N TRP A 88 3.29 -13.34 25.66
CA TRP A 88 4.33 -13.52 24.62
C TRP A 88 3.85 -13.00 23.26
N TYR A 89 2.58 -13.24 22.94
CA TYR A 89 1.96 -12.76 21.71
C TYR A 89 1.88 -11.24 21.63
N ALA A 90 1.53 -10.54 22.71
CA ALA A 90 1.41 -9.08 22.70
C ALA A 90 2.77 -8.43 22.40
N LYS A 91 3.82 -8.94 23.07
CA LYS A 91 5.21 -8.55 22.82
C LYS A 91 5.60 -8.83 21.36
N SER A 92 5.38 -10.06 20.89
CA SER A 92 5.76 -10.48 19.53
C SER A 92 5.01 -9.71 18.44
N SER A 93 3.69 -9.54 18.61
CA SER A 93 2.81 -8.83 17.67
C SER A 93 3.23 -7.39 17.45
N SER A 94 3.64 -6.69 18.52
CA SER A 94 4.11 -5.30 18.42
C SER A 94 5.36 -5.14 17.55
N ARG A 95 6.17 -6.21 17.39
CA ARG A 95 7.44 -6.20 16.65
C ARG A 95 7.29 -6.60 15.19
N ILE A 96 6.20 -7.27 14.82
CA ILE A 96 5.96 -7.76 13.45
C ILE A 96 6.10 -6.65 12.39
N PRO A 97 5.55 -5.43 12.56
CA PRO A 97 5.69 -4.38 11.55
C PRO A 97 7.15 -4.01 11.27
N ASP A 98 7.96 -3.88 12.33
CA ASP A 98 9.38 -3.53 12.22
C ASP A 98 10.20 -4.67 11.59
N LEU A 99 9.89 -5.92 11.95
CA LEU A 99 10.51 -7.09 11.34
C LEU A 99 10.20 -7.17 9.85
N LEU A 100 8.95 -6.91 9.43
CA LEU A 100 8.57 -6.89 8.02
C LEU A 100 9.26 -5.76 7.26
N ALA A 101 9.37 -4.57 7.85
CA ALA A 101 10.04 -3.43 7.25
C ALA A 101 11.52 -3.73 6.93
N ARG A 102 12.18 -4.58 7.72
CA ARG A 102 13.56 -5.05 7.48
C ARG A 102 13.62 -6.25 6.55
N THR A 103 12.69 -7.20 6.70
CA THR A 103 12.72 -8.48 5.98
C THR A 103 12.39 -8.32 4.50
N VAL A 104 11.45 -7.45 4.13
CA VAL A 104 11.03 -7.28 2.72
C VAL A 104 12.17 -6.76 1.83
N PRO A 105 12.92 -5.70 2.21
CA PRO A 105 14.11 -5.28 1.47
C PRO A 105 15.13 -6.40 1.29
N VAL A 106 15.45 -7.13 2.36
CA VAL A 106 16.43 -8.22 2.31
C VAL A 106 15.98 -9.33 1.36
N LEU A 107 14.70 -9.75 1.44
CA LEU A 107 14.14 -10.73 0.53
C LEU A 107 14.30 -10.31 -0.93
N LEU A 108 13.97 -9.05 -1.26
CA LEU A 108 14.11 -8.53 -2.62
C LEU A 108 15.57 -8.53 -3.10
N GLY A 109 16.48 -8.04 -2.26
CA GLY A 109 17.91 -7.99 -2.58
C GLY A 109 18.51 -9.39 -2.80
N VAL A 110 18.24 -10.33 -1.89
CA VAL A 110 18.76 -11.71 -2.00
C VAL A 110 18.14 -12.43 -3.20
N LEU A 111 16.84 -12.27 -3.45
CA LEU A 111 16.16 -12.87 -4.59
C LEU A 111 16.77 -12.39 -5.92
N ASP A 112 17.01 -11.08 -6.04
CA ASP A 112 17.60 -10.50 -7.24
C ASP A 112 19.09 -10.85 -7.40
N ALA A 113 19.83 -10.94 -6.30
CA ALA A 113 21.23 -11.37 -6.32
C ALA A 113 21.39 -12.83 -6.78
N ARG A 114 20.51 -13.74 -6.35
CA ARG A 114 20.56 -15.17 -6.76
C ARG A 114 20.01 -15.42 -8.16
N HIS A 115 18.85 -14.86 -8.48
CA HIS A 115 18.07 -15.27 -9.65
C HIS A 115 17.81 -14.15 -10.67
N GLY A 116 18.26 -12.93 -10.38
CA GLY A 116 18.04 -11.75 -11.20
C GLY A 116 16.61 -11.22 -11.15
N THR A 117 16.41 -10.05 -11.76
CA THR A 117 15.17 -9.26 -11.69
C THR A 117 14.01 -9.79 -12.56
N ARG A 118 14.23 -10.86 -13.33
CA ARG A 118 13.21 -11.48 -14.21
C ARG A 118 12.50 -12.66 -13.56
N THR A 119 13.13 -13.31 -12.59
CA THR A 119 12.62 -14.55 -11.99
C THR A 119 11.53 -14.24 -10.97
N SER A 120 10.39 -14.92 -11.06
CA SER A 120 9.30 -14.72 -10.09
C SER A 120 9.54 -15.51 -8.81
N LEU A 121 9.07 -14.99 -7.66
CA LEU A 121 9.22 -15.69 -6.38
C LEU A 121 8.54 -17.07 -6.41
N LYS A 122 7.35 -17.16 -7.01
CA LYS A 122 6.63 -18.44 -7.16
C LYS A 122 7.47 -19.51 -7.84
N GLN A 123 8.23 -19.14 -8.87
CA GLN A 123 9.06 -20.09 -9.60
C GLN A 123 10.19 -20.65 -8.73
N VAL A 124 10.79 -19.83 -7.87
CA VAL A 124 11.82 -20.28 -6.92
C VAL A 124 11.21 -21.18 -5.86
N CYS A 125 10.02 -20.83 -5.35
CA CYS A 125 9.31 -21.63 -4.35
C CYS A 125 8.78 -22.99 -4.85
N ILE A 126 8.85 -23.30 -6.14
CA ILE A 126 8.48 -24.63 -6.67
C ILE A 126 9.57 -25.66 -6.35
N ASP A 127 10.83 -25.24 -6.26
CA ASP A 127 11.94 -26.11 -5.90
C ASP A 127 12.25 -25.96 -4.40
N ASP A 128 11.96 -27.00 -3.63
CA ASP A 128 12.15 -27.02 -2.18
C ASP A 128 13.60 -26.74 -1.78
N THR A 129 14.57 -27.22 -2.57
CA THR A 129 16.00 -27.04 -2.27
C THR A 129 16.45 -25.61 -2.49
N GLU A 130 15.99 -24.99 -3.58
CA GLU A 130 16.24 -23.57 -3.86
C GLU A 130 15.52 -22.65 -2.87
N CYS A 131 14.28 -22.97 -2.52
CA CYS A 131 13.51 -22.24 -1.52
C CYS A 131 14.20 -22.28 -0.15
N ALA A 132 14.67 -23.45 0.28
CA ALA A 132 15.40 -23.61 1.54
C ALA A 132 16.71 -22.82 1.53
N ALA A 133 17.46 -22.87 0.42
CA ALA A 133 18.69 -22.10 0.27
C ALA A 133 18.44 -20.58 0.30
N LEU A 134 17.39 -20.10 -0.38
CA LEU A 134 16.97 -18.71 -0.35
C LEU A 134 16.63 -18.26 1.08
N VAL A 135 15.86 -19.05 1.83
CA VAL A 135 15.51 -18.75 3.23
C VAL A 135 16.76 -18.66 4.10
N ALA A 136 17.69 -19.61 3.97
CA ALA A 136 18.94 -19.62 4.73
C ALA A 136 19.77 -18.34 4.47
N ASP A 137 19.92 -17.95 3.22
CA ASP A 137 20.65 -16.74 2.84
C ASP A 137 20.00 -15.48 3.42
N ILE A 138 18.68 -15.38 3.37
CA ILE A 138 17.94 -14.24 3.95
C ILE A 138 18.15 -14.17 5.46
N LEU A 139 18.03 -15.29 6.17
CA LEU A 139 18.23 -15.33 7.62
C LEU A 139 19.68 -14.97 8.00
N ASN A 140 20.67 -15.41 7.22
CA ASN A 140 22.07 -15.05 7.43
C ASN A 140 22.30 -13.55 7.27
N VAL A 141 21.72 -12.92 6.24
CA VAL A 141 21.84 -11.47 6.00
C VAL A 141 21.12 -10.68 7.12
N LEU A 142 19.95 -11.14 7.56
CA LEU A 142 19.22 -10.52 8.67
C LEU A 142 20.01 -10.61 9.98
N ALA A 143 20.62 -11.76 10.27
CA ALA A 143 21.46 -11.96 11.45
C ALA A 143 22.73 -11.08 11.42
N ALA A 144 23.27 -10.81 10.23
CA ALA A 144 24.44 -9.94 10.04
C ALA A 144 24.12 -8.43 10.15
N GLY A 145 22.86 -8.04 10.41
CA GLY A 145 22.47 -6.63 10.58
C GLY A 145 21.77 -6.02 9.35
N GLY A 146 21.56 -6.77 8.29
CA GLY A 146 20.59 -6.42 7.24
C GLY A 146 21.00 -5.30 6.27
N GLU A 147 22.31 -5.07 6.05
CA GLU A 147 22.73 -4.15 4.99
C GLU A 147 22.27 -4.69 3.63
N THR A 148 21.23 -4.04 3.09
CA THR A 148 20.55 -4.46 1.87
C THR A 148 21.13 -3.70 0.67
N GLN A 149 21.18 -4.36 -0.48
CA GLN A 149 21.35 -3.73 -1.80
C GLN A 149 20.31 -2.63 -2.03
N ASP A 150 20.61 -1.71 -2.97
CA ASP A 150 19.73 -0.61 -3.33
C ASP A 150 18.38 -1.11 -3.89
N ILE A 151 17.33 -1.09 -3.05
CA ILE A 151 15.95 -1.44 -3.42
C ILE A 151 15.13 -0.22 -3.90
N SER A 152 15.76 0.93 -4.12
CA SER A 152 15.07 2.17 -4.51
C SER A 152 14.25 2.04 -5.80
N SER A 153 14.58 1.08 -6.67
CA SER A 153 13.81 0.77 -7.88
C SER A 153 12.42 0.18 -7.63
N TYR A 154 12.22 -0.44 -6.46
CA TYR A 154 10.98 -1.12 -6.07
C TYR A 154 10.08 -0.28 -5.19
N LEU A 155 10.62 0.75 -4.55
CA LEU A 155 9.83 1.68 -3.76
C LEU A 155 8.91 2.48 -4.67
N ARG A 156 7.67 2.65 -4.19
CA ARG A 156 6.72 3.58 -4.79
C ARG A 156 7.37 4.96 -4.78
N LYS A 157 7.55 5.53 -5.96
CA LYS A 157 7.91 6.94 -6.09
C LYS A 157 6.65 7.74 -5.80
N ASP A 158 6.72 8.71 -4.90
CA ASP A 158 5.59 9.60 -4.64
C ASP A 158 5.00 10.08 -5.97
N GLU A 159 3.69 9.87 -6.14
CA GLU A 159 3.00 10.27 -7.36
C GLU A 159 3.27 11.75 -7.56
N ARG A 160 4.06 12.09 -8.58
CA ARG A 160 4.25 13.48 -9.00
C ARG A 160 2.86 14.11 -9.09
N PRO A 161 2.65 15.32 -8.52
CA PRO A 161 1.33 15.93 -8.47
C PRO A 161 0.71 15.87 -9.86
N ARG A 162 -0.42 15.14 -9.97
CA ARG A 162 -1.13 14.97 -11.23
C ARG A 162 -1.41 16.38 -11.76
N ARG A 163 -0.91 16.69 -12.95
CA ARG A 163 -1.21 17.97 -13.59
C ARG A 163 -2.72 18.13 -13.60
N PRO A 164 -3.27 19.26 -13.10
CA PRO A 164 -4.70 19.45 -13.03
C PRO A 164 -5.30 19.26 -14.43
N ARG A 165 -6.42 18.54 -14.49
CA ARG A 165 -7.12 18.28 -15.75
C ARG A 165 -7.45 19.64 -16.37
N ARG A 166 -7.06 19.84 -17.63
CA ARG A 166 -7.43 21.06 -18.35
C ARG A 166 -8.96 21.18 -18.32
N PRO A 167 -9.53 22.35 -17.96
CA PRO A 167 -10.96 22.53 -17.94
C PRO A 167 -11.53 22.24 -19.34
N ASN A 168 -12.71 21.61 -19.38
CA ASN A 168 -13.38 21.27 -20.64
C ASN A 168 -13.58 22.55 -21.47
N SER A 169 -12.95 22.59 -22.65
CA SER A 169 -12.92 23.75 -23.54
C SER A 169 -14.32 24.23 -23.93
N VAL A 170 -15.30 23.33 -24.04
CA VAL A 170 -16.67 23.69 -24.41
C VAL A 170 -17.28 24.62 -23.37
N HIS A 171 -17.16 24.28 -22.09
CA HIS A 171 -17.68 25.12 -21.00
C HIS A 171 -16.96 26.46 -20.94
N VAL A 172 -15.65 26.50 -21.23
CA VAL A 172 -14.89 27.75 -21.26
C VAL A 172 -15.39 28.65 -22.40
N ILE A 173 -15.55 28.11 -23.60
CA ILE A 173 -16.02 28.85 -24.79
C ILE A 173 -17.45 29.40 -24.58
N VAL A 174 -18.35 28.58 -24.04
CA VAL A 174 -19.75 28.97 -23.78
C VAL A 174 -19.84 30.00 -22.65
N ASN A 175 -19.17 29.78 -21.51
CA ASN A 175 -19.26 30.67 -20.36
C ASN A 175 -18.63 32.05 -20.63
N GLN A 176 -17.61 32.11 -21.49
CA GLN A 176 -16.97 33.36 -21.89
C GLN A 176 -17.73 34.08 -23.02
N ARG A 177 -18.83 33.52 -23.51
CA ARG A 177 -19.58 34.03 -24.68
C ARG A 177 -18.65 34.31 -25.87
N ALA A 178 -17.64 33.46 -26.05
CA ALA A 178 -16.63 33.63 -27.09
C ALA A 178 -17.21 33.46 -28.51
N LEU A 179 -18.41 32.86 -28.62
CA LEU A 179 -19.18 32.73 -29.84
C LEU A 179 -20.53 33.44 -29.69
N PRO A 180 -20.94 34.28 -30.65
CA PRO A 180 -22.27 34.86 -30.65
C PRO A 180 -23.33 33.77 -30.86
N GLU A 181 -24.50 33.98 -30.28
CA GLU A 181 -25.64 33.06 -30.45
C GLU A 181 -26.05 33.01 -31.91
N GLY A 182 -26.22 31.79 -32.45
CA GLY A 182 -26.47 31.57 -33.87
C GLY A 182 -25.24 31.56 -34.78
N ALA A 183 -24.02 31.63 -34.24
CA ALA A 183 -22.81 31.43 -35.03
C ALA A 183 -22.82 30.03 -35.69
N PRO A 184 -22.66 29.93 -37.02
CA PRO A 184 -22.63 28.65 -37.70
C PRO A 184 -21.37 27.88 -37.27
N LEU A 185 -21.56 26.69 -36.72
CA LEU A 185 -20.47 25.78 -36.37
C LEU A 185 -20.30 24.73 -37.45
N ARG A 186 -19.08 24.54 -37.93
CA ARG A 186 -18.73 23.44 -38.81
C ARG A 186 -18.11 22.33 -37.99
N LEU A 187 -18.71 21.15 -38.03
CA LEU A 187 -18.11 19.94 -37.48
C LEU A 187 -16.85 19.61 -38.29
N SER A 188 -15.70 19.55 -37.62
CA SER A 188 -14.44 19.10 -38.23
C SER A 188 -13.94 17.90 -37.42
N LEU A 189 -14.08 16.72 -38.01
CA LEU A 189 -13.56 15.47 -37.46
C LEU A 189 -12.35 15.03 -38.28
N TYR A 190 -11.42 14.33 -37.63
CA TYR A 190 -10.24 13.80 -38.32
C TYR A 190 -10.56 12.54 -39.14
N VAL A 191 -11.61 11.81 -38.76
CA VAL A 191 -11.99 10.53 -39.37
C VAL A 191 -13.14 10.77 -40.37
N PRO A 192 -12.93 10.52 -41.69
CA PRO A 192 -13.95 10.81 -42.72
C PRO A 192 -15.24 10.02 -42.54
N ALA A 193 -15.14 8.75 -42.14
CA ALA A 193 -16.31 7.89 -41.94
C ALA A 193 -17.22 8.38 -40.81
N GLU A 194 -16.64 8.94 -39.74
CA GLU A 194 -17.43 9.53 -38.65
C GLU A 194 -18.10 10.83 -39.10
N GLN A 195 -17.42 11.62 -39.93
CA GLN A 195 -17.97 12.84 -40.50
C GLN A 195 -19.18 12.54 -41.39
N GLU A 196 -19.09 11.57 -42.30
CA GLU A 196 -20.19 11.17 -43.19
C GLU A 196 -21.41 10.66 -42.40
N ALA A 197 -21.17 9.83 -41.37
CA ALA A 197 -22.23 9.31 -40.52
C ALA A 197 -22.96 10.42 -39.74
N LEU A 198 -22.22 11.43 -39.27
CA LEU A 198 -22.78 12.56 -38.52
C LEU A 198 -23.42 13.61 -39.43
N GLU A 199 -22.90 13.84 -40.64
CA GLU A 199 -23.51 14.75 -41.62
C GLU A 199 -24.91 14.27 -42.02
N ALA A 200 -25.10 12.96 -42.21
CA ALA A 200 -26.42 12.39 -42.47
C ALA A 200 -27.41 12.65 -41.31
N TRP A 201 -26.92 12.65 -40.07
CA TRP A 201 -27.74 12.93 -38.88
C TRP A 201 -28.02 14.42 -38.70
N LEU A 202 -27.03 15.28 -38.96
CA LEU A 202 -27.12 16.74 -38.83
C LEU A 202 -27.94 17.39 -39.96
N GLY A 203 -27.99 16.77 -41.15
CA GLY A 203 -28.77 17.25 -42.29
C GLY A 203 -30.27 16.92 -42.24
N GLY A 204 -30.70 16.06 -41.31
CA GLY A 204 -32.11 15.72 -41.14
C GLY A 204 -32.90 16.83 -40.42
N PRO A 205 -34.20 17.01 -40.72
CA PRO A 205 -35.06 17.93 -39.98
C PRO A 205 -35.30 17.38 -38.57
N HIS A 206 -34.39 17.65 -37.64
CA HIS A 206 -34.63 17.39 -36.24
C HIS A 206 -35.55 18.48 -35.68
N PRO A 207 -36.73 18.13 -35.15
CA PRO A 207 -37.56 19.10 -34.45
C PRO A 207 -36.81 19.52 -33.18
N VAL A 208 -36.31 20.75 -33.15
CA VAL A 208 -35.78 21.36 -31.93
C VAL A 208 -36.94 21.44 -30.94
N PRO A 209 -36.93 20.71 -29.81
CA PRO A 209 -37.99 20.87 -28.82
C PRO A 209 -37.84 22.26 -28.21
N ARG A 210 -38.74 23.18 -28.57
CA ARG A 210 -38.77 24.56 -28.02
C ARG A 210 -39.05 24.62 -26.51
N ASP A 211 -39.23 23.49 -25.83
CA ASP A 211 -39.68 23.41 -24.45
C ASP A 211 -38.58 23.30 -23.38
N LEU A 212 -37.29 23.29 -23.75
CA LEU A 212 -36.22 23.31 -22.73
C LEU A 212 -35.86 24.73 -22.24
N ASP A 213 -36.37 25.78 -22.90
CA ASP A 213 -36.06 27.17 -22.55
C ASP A 213 -36.75 27.68 -21.27
N ARG A 214 -37.75 26.97 -20.75
CA ARG A 214 -38.55 27.48 -19.62
C ARG A 214 -38.13 26.99 -18.24
N LYS A 215 -37.25 25.98 -18.14
CA LYS A 215 -36.82 25.44 -16.82
C LYS A 215 -35.47 25.94 -16.32
N HIS A 216 -34.61 26.51 -17.17
CA HIS A 216 -33.33 27.07 -16.72
C HIS A 216 -33.36 28.56 -16.33
N GLN A 217 -34.49 29.26 -16.53
CA GLN A 217 -34.68 30.62 -15.97
C GLN A 217 -35.13 30.66 -14.51
N GLN A 218 -35.46 29.52 -13.90
CA GLN A 218 -35.56 29.44 -12.43
C GLN A 218 -34.17 29.14 -11.88
N GLY A 219 -33.33 30.17 -11.87
CA GLY A 219 -32.12 30.16 -11.05
C GLY A 219 -32.49 29.86 -9.58
N PRO A 220 -31.59 29.23 -8.82
CA PRO A 220 -31.78 29.11 -7.38
C PRO A 220 -31.96 30.52 -6.83
N ARG A 221 -33.13 30.79 -6.21
CA ARG A 221 -33.30 31.95 -5.35
C ARG A 221 -32.24 31.82 -4.26
N LEU A 222 -31.14 32.55 -4.44
CA LEU A 222 -30.21 32.86 -3.39
C LEU A 222 -31.02 33.50 -2.28
N GLY A 223 -31.39 32.68 -1.30
CA GLY A 223 -31.75 33.16 0.03
C GLY A 223 -30.53 33.92 0.52
N VAL A 224 -30.63 35.24 0.46
CA VAL A 224 -29.76 36.17 1.17
C VAL A 224 -29.85 35.78 2.64
N ARG A 225 -28.88 34.99 3.10
CA ARG A 225 -28.59 34.91 4.53
C ARG A 225 -27.91 36.23 4.90
N PRO A 226 -28.42 36.99 5.87
CA PRO A 226 -27.75 38.20 6.33
C PRO A 226 -26.37 37.83 6.88
N SER A 227 -25.37 38.59 6.45
CA SER A 227 -24.01 38.58 6.97
C SER A 227 -24.02 38.64 8.49
N ALA A 228 -23.73 37.52 9.13
CA ALA A 228 -23.26 37.52 10.50
C ALA A 228 -21.82 38.06 10.48
N LEU A 229 -21.67 39.28 10.99
CA LEU A 229 -20.43 39.87 11.44
C LEU A 229 -19.64 38.84 12.26
N LEU A 230 -18.51 38.37 11.73
CA LEU A 230 -17.45 37.78 12.55
C LEU A 230 -16.34 38.82 12.72
N PRO A 231 -15.84 39.00 13.96
CA PRO A 231 -14.95 40.08 14.33
C PRO A 231 -13.56 39.90 13.73
N GLN A 232 -13.01 41.02 13.28
CA GLN A 232 -11.62 41.15 12.88
C GLN A 232 -10.69 40.69 14.00
N ARG A 233 -9.82 39.71 13.71
CA ARG A 233 -8.66 39.45 14.55
C ARG A 233 -7.57 40.47 14.22
N PRO A 234 -7.06 41.21 15.20
CA PRO A 234 -6.04 42.23 14.96
C PRO A 234 -4.70 41.59 14.59
N CYS A 235 -4.07 42.20 13.59
CA CYS A 235 -2.67 42.00 13.23
C CYS A 235 -1.80 42.41 14.42
N LEU A 236 -0.99 41.49 14.93
CA LEU A 236 0.11 41.82 15.83
C LEU A 236 1.36 42.17 15.01
N PRO A 237 2.11 43.20 15.41
CA PRO A 237 3.18 43.76 14.61
C PRO A 237 4.47 42.94 14.71
N HIS A 238 5.19 42.95 13.59
CA HIS A 238 6.62 42.72 13.51
C HIS A 238 7.35 43.68 14.46
N VAL A 239 7.98 43.13 15.51
CA VAL A 239 9.04 43.81 16.26
C VAL A 239 10.34 43.13 15.87
N GLY A 240 11.24 43.91 15.29
CA GLY A 240 12.58 43.49 14.94
C GLY A 240 13.56 43.64 16.09
N ALA A 241 14.78 43.22 15.78
CA ALA A 241 16.05 43.58 16.40
C ALA A 241 16.32 43.10 17.84
N GLY A 242 17.32 42.22 17.96
CA GLY A 242 18.55 42.68 18.60
C GLY A 242 19.29 41.71 19.52
N TRP A 243 20.55 41.49 19.15
CA TRP A 243 21.74 41.50 20.04
C TRP A 243 22.12 40.25 20.86
N LEU A 244 23.27 39.69 20.44
CA LEU A 244 24.46 39.27 21.19
C LEU A 244 24.41 38.24 22.33
N GLY A 245 25.23 37.20 22.14
CA GLY A 245 26.44 37.02 22.96
C GLY A 245 26.36 35.93 24.04
N GLY A 246 27.37 35.05 24.07
CA GLY A 246 27.69 34.26 25.26
C GLY A 246 28.29 32.89 24.99
N ALA A 247 29.57 32.75 25.30
CA ALA A 247 30.45 31.58 25.15
C ALA A 247 30.11 30.37 26.07
N PRO A 248 30.78 29.21 25.89
CA PRO A 248 30.67 28.07 26.79
C PRO A 248 31.71 28.09 27.94
N GLY A 249 31.33 27.49 29.07
CA GLY A 249 32.17 27.01 30.18
C GLY A 249 31.28 26.06 31.00
N VAL A 250 31.70 24.92 31.52
CA VAL A 250 33.00 24.40 31.98
C VAL A 250 33.03 22.89 31.73
#